data_AF-A0A8S3K154-F1
#
_entry.id   AF-A0A8S3K154-F1
#
_cell.length_a   1.000
_cell.length_b   1.000
_cell.length_c   1.000
_cell.angle_alpha   90.00
_cell.angle_beta   90.00
_cell.angle_gamma   90.00
#
_symmetry.space_group_name_H-M   'P 1'
#
loop_
_entity.id
_entity.type
_entity.pdbx_description
1 polymer ?
#
loop_
_entity_poly.entity_id
_entity_poly.type
_entity_poly.pdbx_seq_one_letter_code
_entity_poly.pdbx_strand_id
1 'polypeptide(L)'
;LTLTFRIVNLSTSQLIFASVRLLMIRQRRTLEGEIIPHQIYDMELAHLCNGQLFFPRPTIVEHIINSRSPLYGIQRSTLEKEHFEIIAIIEGCFDHTGFSCHYRTSYLPDELLWNYQFSHCNPTLNGYDYKKFNDVQLISSHPVMNYDDDELNDVRTSENIP
;
A
#
# COMPACT_ATOMS: atom_id res chain seq x y z
N LEU A 1 6.20 -9.29 -4.72
CA LEU A 1 5.12 -9.36 -3.72
C LEU A 1 4.53 -7.96 -3.53
N THR A 2 3.23 -7.81 -3.22
CA THR A 2 2.62 -6.50 -2.95
C THR A 2 1.82 -6.50 -1.66
N LEU A 3 1.83 -5.36 -0.96
CA LEU A 3 0.82 -5.03 0.06
C LEU A 3 -0.27 -4.21 -0.65
N THR A 4 -1.53 -4.55 -0.44
CA THR A 4 -2.64 -3.83 -1.08
C THR A 4 -3.65 -3.34 -0.06
N PHE A 5 -4.19 -2.15 -0.29
CA PHE A 5 -5.33 -1.61 0.45
C PHE A 5 -6.32 -0.98 -0.52
N ARG A 6 -7.57 -0.80 -0.08
CA ARG A 6 -8.64 -0.34 -0.95
C ARG A 6 -9.16 1.02 -0.51
N ILE A 7 -9.43 1.86 -1.49
CA ILE A 7 -9.96 3.20 -1.29
C ILE A 7 -11.23 3.39 -2.12
N VAL A 8 -12.11 4.27 -1.67
CA VAL A 8 -13.26 4.71 -2.46
C VAL A 8 -13.70 6.09 -2.02
N ASN A 9 -14.18 6.89 -2.98
CA ASN A 9 -14.90 8.11 -2.69
C ASN A 9 -16.41 7.80 -2.61
N LEU A 10 -17.00 7.93 -1.43
CA LEU A 10 -18.45 7.79 -1.22
C LEU A 10 -19.20 9.11 -1.38
N SER A 11 -18.48 10.22 -1.54
CA SER A 11 -19.07 11.54 -1.79
C SER A 11 -19.52 11.68 -3.24
N THR A 12 -20.53 12.52 -3.45
CA THR A 12 -20.94 12.96 -4.78
C THR A 12 -19.95 13.94 -5.41
N SER A 13 -19.14 14.62 -4.60
CA SER A 13 -18.10 15.56 -5.04
C SER A 13 -16.83 14.83 -5.44
N GLN A 14 -16.20 15.27 -6.53
CA GLN A 14 -14.92 14.71 -6.94
C GLN A 14 -13.79 15.23 -6.05
N LEU A 15 -12.92 14.32 -5.63
CA LEU A 15 -11.65 14.69 -5.00
C LEU A 15 -10.62 14.99 -6.09
N ILE A 16 -10.29 16.25 -6.29
CA ILE A 16 -9.25 16.72 -7.21
C ILE A 16 -7.90 16.81 -6.51
N PHE A 17 -6.82 16.69 -7.29
CA PHE A 17 -5.44 16.65 -6.78
C PHE A 17 -5.23 15.61 -5.68
N ALA A 18 -5.95 14.49 -5.77
CA ALA A 18 -5.83 13.45 -4.77
C ALA A 18 -4.43 12.83 -4.82
N SER A 19 -3.80 12.77 -3.66
CA SER A 19 -2.50 12.17 -3.42
C SER A 19 -2.68 11.12 -2.32
N VAL A 20 -1.98 10.00 -2.47
CA VAL A 20 -1.97 8.93 -1.49
C VAL A 20 -0.54 8.68 -1.02
N ARG A 21 -0.39 8.55 0.30
CA ARG A 21 0.89 8.22 0.94
C ARG A 21 0.70 7.03 1.86
N LEU A 22 1.71 6.19 1.91
CA LEU A 22 1.76 5.05 2.81
C LEU A 22 3.04 5.14 3.61
N LEU A 23 2.91 5.11 4.93
CA LEU A 23 4.02 5.24 5.88
C LEU A 23 4.05 4.02 6.78
N MET A 24 5.22 3.49 7.07
CA MET A 24 5.40 2.55 8.18
C MET A 24 6.08 3.26 9.35
N ILE A 25 5.52 3.10 10.54
CA ILE A 25 6.15 3.51 11.80
C ILE A 25 6.66 2.26 12.52
N ARG A 26 7.95 2.23 12.85
CA ARG A 26 8.58 1.10 13.56
C ARG A 26 9.73 1.58 14.43
N GLN A 27 10.00 0.85 15.52
CA GLN A 27 11.21 1.07 16.31
C GLN A 27 12.47 0.61 15.55
N ARG A 28 13.48 1.48 15.45
CA ARG A 28 14.78 1.16 14.84
C ARG A 28 15.88 1.28 15.89
N ARG A 29 16.87 0.39 15.84
CA ARG A 29 18.14 0.55 16.57
C ARG A 29 19.24 0.97 15.60
N THR A 30 19.99 2.01 15.93
CA THR A 30 21.12 2.47 15.11
C THR A 30 22.37 1.63 15.36
N LEU A 31 23.41 1.80 14.52
CA LEU A 31 24.68 1.07 14.66
C LEU A 31 25.42 1.47 15.94
N GLU A 32 25.23 2.71 16.39
CA GLU A 32 25.76 3.28 17.62
C GLU A 32 25.00 2.76 18.87
N GLY A 33 23.93 2.01 18.66
CA GLY A 33 23.14 1.38 19.72
C GLY A 33 21.97 2.21 20.23
N GLU A 34 21.73 3.40 19.69
CA GLU A 34 20.58 4.24 20.03
C GLU A 34 19.27 3.59 19.56
N ILE A 35 18.21 3.73 20.37
CA ILE A 35 16.87 3.24 20.04
C ILE A 35 16.02 4.44 19.62
N ILE A 36 15.53 4.41 18.38
CA ILE A 36 14.58 5.37 17.82
C ILE A 36 13.18 4.75 17.91
N PRO A 37 12.29 5.23 18.80
CA PRO A 37 11.00 4.56 19.06
C PRO A 37 10.03 4.58 17.88
N HIS A 38 9.99 5.68 17.12
CA HIS A 38 9.01 5.91 16.05
C HIS A 38 9.71 6.34 14.76
N GLN A 39 10.56 5.47 14.21
CA GLN A 39 11.15 5.73 12.90
C GLN A 39 10.07 5.61 11.83
N ILE A 40 9.94 6.63 10.99
CA ILE A 40 8.99 6.68 9.88
C ILE A 40 9.72 6.25 8.60
N TYR A 41 9.07 5.39 7.83
CA TYR A 41 9.54 4.91 6.52
C TYR A 41 8.47 5.18 5.47
N ASP A 42 8.81 5.91 4.42
CA ASP A 42 7.95 6.04 3.24
C ASP A 42 7.87 4.71 2.49
N MET A 43 6.65 4.33 2.09
CA MET A 43 6.37 3.10 1.36
C MET A 43 5.96 3.43 -0.08
N GLU A 44 6.78 3.02 -1.05
CA GLU A 44 6.60 3.33 -2.47
C GLU A 44 5.32 2.70 -3.05
N LEU A 45 4.42 3.53 -3.58
CA LEU A 45 3.17 3.07 -4.18
C LEU A 45 3.31 2.92 -5.70
N ALA A 46 2.77 1.83 -6.22
CA ALA A 46 2.76 1.53 -7.65
C ALA A 46 1.58 2.23 -8.35
N HIS A 47 1.70 2.36 -9.68
CA HIS A 47 0.64 2.79 -10.58
C HIS A 47 0.04 4.19 -10.30
N LEU A 48 0.79 5.09 -9.64
CA LEU A 48 0.38 6.49 -9.48
C LEU A 48 0.69 7.31 -10.74
N CYS A 49 -0.25 8.14 -11.18
CA CYS A 49 -0.05 9.01 -12.33
C CYS A 49 0.57 10.33 -11.86
N ASN A 50 1.90 10.49 -11.99
CA ASN A 50 2.64 11.67 -11.50
C ASN A 50 2.39 11.96 -10.01
N GLY A 51 2.30 10.91 -9.18
CA GLY A 51 1.99 11.01 -7.75
C GLY A 51 0.53 11.31 -7.44
N GLN A 52 -0.34 11.45 -8.45
CA GLN A 52 -1.77 11.65 -8.27
C GLN A 52 -2.54 10.35 -8.45
N LEU A 53 -3.64 10.27 -7.72
CA LEU A 53 -4.52 9.12 -7.65
C LEU A 53 -5.88 9.48 -8.22
N PHE A 54 -6.33 8.74 -9.23
CA PHE A 54 -7.66 8.88 -9.79
C PHE A 54 -8.49 7.64 -9.47
N PHE A 55 -9.57 7.79 -8.70
CA PHE A 55 -10.34 6.67 -8.15
C PHE A 55 -11.86 6.93 -8.17
N PRO A 56 -12.49 6.96 -9.35
CA PRO A 56 -13.95 7.12 -9.49
C PRO A 56 -14.76 5.88 -9.04
N ARG A 57 -14.08 4.80 -8.68
CA ARG A 57 -14.63 3.51 -8.22
C ARG A 57 -13.76 2.98 -7.09
N PRO A 58 -14.19 1.93 -6.35
CA PRO A 58 -13.28 1.22 -5.45
C PRO A 58 -11.98 0.85 -6.18
N THR A 59 -10.88 1.44 -5.72
CA THR A 59 -9.56 1.29 -6.34
C THR A 59 -8.64 0.60 -5.34
N ILE A 60 -7.88 -0.37 -5.82
CA ILE A 60 -6.83 -1.03 -5.06
C ILE A 60 -5.56 -0.18 -5.25
N VAL A 61 -4.93 0.20 -4.14
CA VAL A 61 -3.64 0.85 -4.09
C VAL A 61 -2.61 -0.20 -3.65
N GLU A 62 -1.48 -0.23 -4.33
CA GLU A 62 -0.48 -1.29 -4.17
C GLU A 62 0.86 -0.70 -3.77
N HIS A 63 1.47 -1.26 -2.74
CA HIS A 63 2.87 -1.06 -2.39
C HIS A 63 3.68 -2.27 -2.85
N ILE A 64 4.72 -2.04 -3.64
CA ILE A 64 5.62 -3.11 -4.09
C ILE A 64 6.60 -3.43 -2.97
N ILE A 65 6.61 -4.69 -2.53
CA ILE A 65 7.57 -5.20 -1.56
C ILE A 65 8.80 -5.69 -2.32
N ASN A 66 9.77 -4.80 -2.47
CA ASN A 66 11.12 -5.03 -3.02
C ASN A 66 12.19 -4.81 -1.93
N SER A 67 13.47 -4.90 -2.27
CA SER A 67 14.60 -4.72 -1.34
C SER A 67 14.62 -3.37 -0.59
N ARG A 68 13.94 -2.34 -1.11
CA ARG A 68 13.84 -1.01 -0.48
C ARG A 68 12.62 -0.89 0.46
N SER A 69 11.69 -1.83 0.39
CA SER A 69 10.49 -1.82 1.23
C SER A 69 10.84 -2.11 2.69
N PRO A 70 10.24 -1.39 3.67
CA PRO A 70 10.39 -1.73 5.09
C PRO A 70 9.69 -3.04 5.47
N LEU A 71 8.88 -3.62 4.58
CA LEU A 71 8.31 -4.97 4.73
C LEU A 71 9.21 -6.07 4.17
N TYR A 72 10.34 -5.71 3.55
CA TYR A 72 11.25 -6.70 2.98
C TYR A 72 11.78 -7.65 4.06
N GLY A 73 11.83 -8.94 3.74
CA GLY A 73 12.25 -9.99 4.67
C GLY A 73 11.20 -10.43 5.70
N ILE A 74 10.06 -9.74 5.85
CA ILE A 74 8.99 -10.19 6.76
C ILE A 74 8.27 -11.39 6.14
N GLN A 75 8.10 -12.44 6.93
CA GLN A 75 7.44 -13.67 6.53
C GLN A 75 6.08 -13.81 7.21
N ARG A 76 5.17 -14.58 6.60
CA ARG A 76 3.86 -14.90 7.19
C ARG A 76 3.96 -15.40 8.64
N SER A 77 4.94 -16.26 8.93
CA SER A 77 5.14 -16.86 10.25
C SER A 77 5.68 -15.89 11.30
N THR A 78 6.27 -14.77 10.89
CA THR A 78 6.83 -13.77 11.80
C THR A 78 5.97 -12.52 11.91
N LEU A 79 5.07 -12.28 10.95
CA LEU A 79 4.24 -11.08 10.85
C LEU A 79 3.51 -10.73 12.14
N GLU A 80 2.86 -11.70 12.80
CA GLU A 80 2.12 -11.48 14.05
C GLU A 80 3.01 -11.04 15.23
N LYS A 81 4.33 -11.25 15.14
CA LYS A 81 5.32 -10.86 16.16
C LYS A 81 6.02 -9.55 15.83
N GLU A 82 5.78 -8.99 14.65
CA GLU A 82 6.35 -7.72 14.27
C GLU A 82 5.68 -6.58 15.05
N HIS A 83 6.42 -5.49 15.24
CA HIS A 83 5.93 -4.30 15.92
C HIS A 83 6.09 -3.09 14.99
N PHE A 84 5.06 -2.82 14.19
CA PHE A 84 4.97 -1.65 13.35
C PHE A 84 3.51 -1.23 13.17
N GLU A 85 3.29 -0.03 12.68
CA GLU A 85 1.97 0.46 12.23
C GLU A 85 2.12 1.01 10.81
N ILE A 86 1.21 0.64 9.91
CA ILE A 86 1.16 1.20 8.57
C ILE A 86 0.06 2.25 8.53
N ILE A 87 0.38 3.48 8.14
CA ILE A 87 -0.56 4.58 8.03
C ILE A 87 -0.80 4.87 6.55
N ALA A 88 -2.05 4.76 6.12
CA ALA A 88 -2.50 5.19 4.81
C ALA A 88 -3.12 6.60 4.91
N ILE A 89 -2.64 7.51 4.07
CA ILE A 89 -3.03 8.91 4.06
C ILE A 89 -3.54 9.27 2.67
N ILE A 90 -4.71 9.88 2.59
CA ILE A 90 -5.24 10.49 1.36
C ILE A 90 -5.42 11.98 1.59
N GLU A 91 -4.80 12.76 0.73
CA GLU A 91 -4.89 14.22 0.71
C GLU A 91 -5.48 14.66 -0.61
N GLY A 92 -6.29 15.72 -0.62
CA GLY A 92 -6.86 16.25 -1.85
C GLY A 92 -7.73 17.46 -1.58
N CYS A 93 -8.46 17.91 -2.59
CA CYS A 93 -9.36 19.04 -2.50
C CYS A 93 -10.71 18.71 -3.15
N PHE A 94 -11.83 19.13 -2.57
CA PHE A 94 -13.14 18.95 -3.18
C PHE A 94 -13.39 19.98 -4.28
N ASP A 95 -13.72 19.49 -5.47
CA ASP A 95 -13.99 20.24 -6.70
C ASP A 95 -14.89 21.48 -6.52
N HIS A 96 -15.97 21.37 -5.76
CA HIS A 96 -17.00 22.42 -5.66
C HIS A 96 -16.73 23.47 -4.57
N THR A 97 -15.92 23.14 -3.56
CA THR A 97 -15.73 24.02 -2.38
C THR A 97 -14.31 24.57 -2.27
N GLY A 98 -13.33 23.94 -2.92
CA GLY A 98 -11.93 24.27 -2.72
C GLY A 98 -11.39 23.83 -1.34
N PHE A 99 -12.18 23.09 -0.55
CA PHE A 99 -11.75 22.60 0.76
C PHE A 99 -10.78 21.45 0.62
N SER A 100 -9.59 21.64 1.19
CA SER A 100 -8.61 20.56 1.36
C SER A 100 -9.10 19.56 2.39
N CYS A 101 -8.97 18.28 2.09
CA CYS A 101 -9.25 17.19 3.02
C CYS A 101 -8.00 16.35 3.25
N HIS A 102 -7.95 15.74 4.43
CA HIS A 102 -6.89 14.83 4.83
C HIS A 102 -7.53 13.66 5.57
N TYR A 103 -7.57 12.50 4.93
CA TYR A 103 -8.11 11.26 5.49
C TYR A 103 -6.97 10.33 5.88
N ARG A 104 -7.11 9.66 7.02
CA ARG A 104 -6.13 8.71 7.53
C ARG A 104 -6.81 7.45 8.03
N THR A 105 -6.14 6.33 7.83
CA THR A 105 -6.41 5.07 8.50
C THR A 105 -5.08 4.39 8.78
N SER A 106 -5.08 3.41 9.68
CA SER A 106 -3.89 2.64 9.98
C SER A 106 -4.18 1.16 10.07
N TYR A 107 -3.12 0.37 9.91
CA TYR A 107 -3.14 -1.08 9.91
C TYR A 107 -2.02 -1.61 10.81
N LEU A 108 -2.39 -2.44 11.77
CA LEU A 108 -1.48 -3.21 12.60
C LEU A 108 -1.10 -4.54 11.92
N PRO A 109 -0.03 -5.21 12.36
CA PRO A 109 0.45 -6.43 11.72
C PRO A 109 -0.58 -7.58 11.73
N ASP A 110 -1.43 -7.65 12.75
CA ASP A 110 -2.52 -8.63 12.90
C ASP A 110 -3.75 -8.34 12.02
N GLU A 111 -3.86 -7.11 11.48
CA GLU A 111 -4.89 -6.74 10.51
C GLU A 111 -4.46 -7.04 9.06
N LEU A 112 -3.20 -7.39 8.84
CA LEU A 112 -2.66 -7.70 7.52
C LEU A 112 -2.93 -9.15 7.13
N LEU A 113 -3.68 -9.32 6.04
CA LEU A 113 -4.10 -10.62 5.55
C LEU A 113 -3.15 -11.16 4.47
N TRP A 114 -2.36 -12.17 4.81
CA TRP A 114 -1.38 -12.78 3.90
C TRP A 114 -2.03 -13.73 2.87
N ASN A 115 -1.65 -13.59 1.59
CA ASN A 115 -2.21 -14.32 0.43
C ASN A 115 -3.71 -14.07 0.21
N TYR A 116 -4.21 -12.88 0.53
CA TYR A 116 -5.57 -12.49 0.19
C TYR A 116 -5.58 -11.46 -0.95
N GLN A 117 -6.64 -11.51 -1.75
CA GLN A 117 -7.00 -10.44 -2.67
C GLN A 117 -8.40 -9.95 -2.34
N PHE A 118 -8.65 -8.67 -2.59
CA PHE A 118 -10.00 -8.16 -2.43
C PHE A 118 -10.96 -8.73 -3.47
N SER A 119 -12.18 -9.02 -3.06
CA SER A 119 -13.29 -9.42 -3.93
C SER A 119 -13.72 -8.27 -4.83
N HIS A 120 -14.22 -8.58 -6.04
CA HIS A 120 -14.68 -7.55 -6.97
C HIS A 120 -15.95 -6.85 -6.46
N CYS A 121 -15.93 -5.52 -6.46
CA CYS A 121 -17.14 -4.71 -6.33
C CYS A 121 -17.79 -4.59 -7.71
N ASN A 122 -18.89 -5.33 -7.93
CA ASN A 122 -19.59 -5.28 -9.21
C ASN A 122 -20.34 -3.95 -9.38
N PRO A 123 -20.42 -3.41 -10.62
CA PRO A 123 -21.29 -2.29 -10.91
C PRO A 123 -22.76 -2.61 -10.59
N THR A 124 -23.48 -1.61 -10.10
CA THR A 124 -24.92 -1.67 -9.84
C THR A 124 -25.60 -0.46 -10.51
N LEU A 125 -26.93 -0.43 -10.51
CA LEU A 125 -27.68 0.72 -11.06
C LEU A 125 -27.31 2.05 -10.38
N ASN A 126 -26.90 2.00 -9.11
CA ASN A 126 -26.59 3.17 -8.28
C ASN A 126 -25.08 3.33 -8.01
N GLY A 127 -24.21 2.76 -8.84
CA GLY A 127 -22.76 2.83 -8.67
C GLY A 127 -22.12 1.45 -8.54
N TYR A 128 -21.65 1.09 -7.34
CA TYR A 128 -20.96 -0.18 -7.09
C TYR A 128 -21.54 -0.91 -5.87
N ASP A 129 -21.42 -2.23 -5.84
CA ASP A 129 -21.79 -3.04 -4.69
C ASP A 129 -20.77 -2.89 -3.55
N TYR A 130 -20.98 -1.86 -2.72
CA TYR A 130 -20.11 -1.56 -1.58
C TYR A 130 -20.20 -2.59 -0.45
N LYS A 131 -21.16 -3.52 -0.47
CA LYS A 131 -21.23 -4.60 0.53
C LYS A 131 -20.00 -5.49 0.47
N LYS A 132 -19.43 -5.65 -0.73
CA LYS A 132 -18.20 -6.42 -0.97
C LYS A 132 -16.93 -5.58 -0.86
N PHE A 133 -17.02 -4.34 -0.38
CA PHE A 133 -15.87 -3.44 -0.33
C PHE A 133 -14.74 -4.00 0.55
N ASN A 134 -15.08 -4.57 1.70
CA ASN A 134 -14.11 -5.19 2.61
C ASN A 134 -13.95 -6.70 2.40
N ASP A 135 -14.72 -7.31 1.48
CA ASP A 135 -14.64 -8.75 1.25
C ASP A 135 -13.31 -9.10 0.59
N VAL A 136 -12.67 -10.16 1.10
CA VAL A 136 -11.40 -10.69 0.61
C VAL A 136 -11.53 -12.19 0.39
N GLN A 137 -10.70 -12.72 -0.51
CA GLN A 137 -10.63 -14.14 -0.83
C GLN A 137 -9.18 -14.61 -0.79
N LEU A 138 -8.96 -15.80 -0.25
CA LEU A 138 -7.65 -16.43 -0.19
C LEU A 138 -7.23 -16.84 -1.61
N ILE A 139 -5.98 -16.53 -1.96
CA ILE A 139 -5.37 -16.93 -3.23
C ILE A 139 -4.70 -18.29 -3.01
N SER A 140 -5.09 -19.29 -3.80
CA SER A 140 -4.59 -20.68 -3.66
C SER A 140 -3.15 -20.86 -4.12
N SER A 141 -2.65 -20.01 -5.01
CA SER A 141 -1.26 -19.99 -5.42
C SER A 141 -0.42 -19.28 -4.36
N HIS A 142 0.51 -20.00 -3.73
CA HIS A 142 1.49 -19.38 -2.86
C HIS A 142 2.47 -18.58 -3.73
N PRO A 143 2.61 -17.26 -3.56
CA PRO A 143 3.71 -16.54 -4.17
C PRO A 143 5.01 -17.11 -3.59
N VAL A 144 5.87 -17.64 -4.45
CA VAL A 144 7.21 -18.04 -4.04
C VAL A 144 7.99 -16.76 -3.73
N MET A 145 8.51 -16.66 -2.50
CA MET A 145 9.34 -15.55 -2.08
C MET A 145 10.75 -15.76 -2.66
N ASN A 146 10.96 -15.38 -3.93
CA ASN A 146 12.30 -15.35 -4.52
C ASN A 146 12.95 -14.01 -4.15
N TYR A 147 13.70 -14.00 -3.05
CA TYR A 147 14.53 -12.84 -2.67
C TYR A 147 15.80 -12.70 -3.54
N ASP A 148 16.08 -13.68 -4.40
CA ASP A 148 17.36 -13.81 -5.11
C ASP A 148 17.34 -13.31 -6.57
N ASP A 149 16.19 -12.94 -7.14
CA ASP A 149 16.09 -12.56 -8.57
C ASP A 149 16.31 -11.05 -8.83
N ASP A 150 16.19 -10.19 -7.81
CA ASP A 150 16.34 -8.73 -7.97
C ASP A 150 17.82 -8.30 -8.09
N GLU A 151 18.78 -9.03 -7.50
CA GLU A 151 20.21 -8.69 -7.63
C GLU A 151 20.78 -9.04 -9.01
N LEU A 152 20.21 -10.01 -9.75
CA LEU A 152 20.74 -10.41 -11.07
C LEU A 152 20.27 -9.50 -12.21
N ASN A 153 19.14 -8.80 -12.07
CA ASN A 153 18.60 -7.95 -13.14
C ASN A 153 19.22 -6.54 -13.17
N ASP A 154 19.64 -6.00 -12.03
CA ASP A 154 20.35 -4.71 -12.00
C ASP A 154 21.77 -4.82 -12.59
N VAL A 155 22.44 -5.96 -12.45
CA VAL A 155 23.77 -6.18 -13.04
C VAL A 155 23.68 -6.28 -14.57
N ARG A 156 22.68 -7.01 -15.10
CA ARG A 156 22.51 -7.21 -16.55
C ARG A 156 22.15 -5.94 -17.32
N THR A 157 21.56 -4.96 -16.65
CA THR A 157 21.17 -3.68 -17.29
C THR A 157 22.32 -2.68 -17.34
N SER A 158 23.36 -2.86 -16.51
CA SER A 158 24.58 -2.03 -16.52
C SER A 158 25.66 -2.48 -17.53
N GLU A 159 25.58 -3.71 -18.06
CA GLU A 159 26.57 -4.25 -19.02
C GLU A 159 26.18 -4.07 -20.49
N ASN A 160 25.04 -3.45 -20.80
CA ASN A 160 24.62 -3.18 -22.19
C ASN A 160 24.36 -1.68 -22.40
N ILE A 161 25.45 -0.91 -22.52
CA ILE A 161 25.45 0.38 -23.22
C ILE A 161 26.54 0.28 -24.29
N PRO A 162 26.22 0.51 -25.58
CA PRO A 162 27.17 0.40 -26.69
C PRO A 162 28.29 1.44 -26.67
#